data_AF-A0A6L8UFV0-F1
#
_entry.id   AF-A0A6L8UFV0-F1
#
_cell.length_a   1.000
_cell.length_b   1.000
_cell.length_c   1.000
_cell.angle_alpha   90.00
_cell.angle_beta   90.00
_cell.angle_gamma   90.00
#
_symmetry.space_group_name_H-M   'P 1'
#
loop_
_entity.id
_entity.type
_entity.pdbx_description
1 polymer ?
#
loop_
_entity_poly.entity_id
_entity_poly.type
_entity_poly.pdbx_seq_one_letter_code
_entity_poly.pdbx_strand_id
1 'polypeptide(L)'
;MNERKPIFYINEQKCRNTYSCVRVCPVNAIEVRAQKEHPTIIESRCIGCGLCFIDCSPRAVEFRDSRDEVKRLLSSERKTAALVSPSIAPEFVDITDYRKFVGMLRALGFDYVHEDSFGVDLIAAEYADLVSKAEGKYYITANCPPIVKLIEKYHPELVPNLAPLVSPMIATAMVVKELYGEDVATIFIGPCIDNKDEAHLYRGGKLVDSVLTFIELRQLFDEFEIQERTVKMSEFDPPYGNWGALYPLPAGIVQAGGIKRDFFTSNVITAAGKEEVFEALNDFGQYIDTIHHHFNLFFCHGCMLGPGMERHSERFRRRALVRLYAEKRVGLLDKAQWQKDMERWSKLDFSRSFNPNDQRIPEPPAEAINEVLKIIGKDNPDEELNCGACGYQSCREFASTVAKGLAVPEMCHTFNLRNKQEYIETLRQTNRKLAETKKALKDSQELAMREKEMAQSASDMMHNMLEKLPTGVVIVDNNLKILHSNQSFINIIGEDAKSIADIIPGLVGADLKTLMPFNIYNMFTFVLKEDEPVVSKDFRFEDNMLNISIFPIRKNKICGAIIRDLFSPEVQGEEVTNRVSEVIEKNLEMVQKIGFLLGEGASETEQMLNSIIESYKKRRVTR
;
A
#
# COMPACT_ATOMS: atom_id res chain seq x y z
N MET A 1 14.11 -26.35 -10.70
CA MET A 1 15.25 -25.41 -10.79
C MET A 1 15.22 -24.58 -9.52
N ASN A 2 16.23 -24.69 -8.65
CA ASN A 2 16.33 -23.77 -7.52
C ASN A 2 16.43 -22.35 -8.08
N GLU A 3 15.48 -21.47 -7.73
CA GLU A 3 15.54 -20.06 -8.10
C GLU A 3 16.87 -19.47 -7.62
N ARG A 4 17.71 -19.10 -8.58
CA ARG A 4 19.01 -18.51 -8.32
C ARG A 4 18.77 -17.10 -7.80
N LYS A 5 19.41 -16.75 -6.67
CA LYS A 5 19.33 -15.38 -6.15
C LYS A 5 19.89 -14.40 -7.20
N PRO A 6 19.20 -13.27 -7.44
CA PRO A 6 19.70 -12.20 -8.30
C PRO A 6 21.10 -11.73 -7.86
N ILE A 7 21.88 -11.23 -8.82
CA ILE A 7 23.25 -10.76 -8.57
C ILE A 7 23.29 -9.61 -7.54
N PHE A 8 22.32 -8.69 -7.62
CA PHE A 8 22.08 -7.61 -6.66
C PHE A 8 20.63 -7.65 -6.18
N TYR A 9 20.42 -7.38 -4.91
CA TYR A 9 19.08 -7.26 -4.31
C TYR A 9 19.07 -6.18 -3.24
N ILE A 10 17.89 -5.71 -2.85
CA ILE A 10 17.72 -4.67 -1.84
C ILE A 10 17.22 -5.31 -0.56
N ASN A 11 17.97 -5.14 0.52
CA ASN A 11 17.58 -5.50 1.87
C ASN A 11 16.58 -4.47 2.40
N GLU A 12 15.31 -4.87 2.45
CA GLU A 12 14.18 -4.04 2.88
C GLU A 12 14.38 -3.47 4.29
N GLN A 13 14.96 -4.24 5.22
CA GLN A 13 15.18 -3.80 6.60
C GLN A 13 16.20 -2.66 6.71
N LYS A 14 17.14 -2.59 5.78
CA LYS A 14 18.17 -1.53 5.72
C LYS A 14 17.73 -0.35 4.86
N CYS A 15 16.80 -0.56 3.93
CA CYS A 15 16.39 0.45 2.97
C CYS A 15 15.69 1.63 3.65
N ARG A 16 16.09 2.85 3.28
CA ARG A 16 15.51 4.10 3.78
C ARG A 16 14.84 4.92 2.67
N ASN A 17 14.57 4.30 1.52
CA ASN A 17 13.92 4.91 0.35
C ASN A 17 14.57 6.25 -0.06
N THR A 18 15.91 6.32 -0.02
CA THR A 18 16.65 7.51 -0.47
C THR A 18 16.72 7.63 -1.99
N TYR A 19 16.37 6.56 -2.71
CA TYR A 19 16.41 6.43 -4.18
C TYR A 19 17.76 6.74 -4.83
N SER A 20 18.84 6.77 -4.04
CA SER A 20 20.25 6.83 -4.49
C SER A 20 20.54 5.79 -5.58
N CYS A 21 20.15 4.55 -5.32
CA CYS A 21 20.29 3.44 -6.25
C CYS A 21 19.58 3.66 -7.59
N VAL A 22 18.37 4.26 -7.58
CA VAL A 22 17.61 4.59 -8.80
C VAL A 22 18.39 5.61 -9.62
N ARG A 23 18.89 6.67 -8.97
CA ARG A 23 19.62 7.76 -9.61
C ARG A 23 20.92 7.35 -10.30
N VAL A 24 21.68 6.45 -9.69
CA VAL A 24 22.95 6.02 -10.27
C VAL A 24 22.78 4.92 -11.31
N CYS A 25 21.64 4.22 -11.32
CA CYS A 25 21.39 3.11 -12.23
C CYS A 25 21.44 3.60 -13.69
N PRO A 26 22.38 3.10 -14.51
CA PRO A 26 22.58 3.60 -15.87
C PRO A 26 21.47 3.20 -16.87
N VAL A 27 20.67 2.19 -16.52
CA VAL A 27 19.75 1.53 -17.47
C VAL A 27 18.32 1.42 -16.93
N ASN A 28 18.01 2.15 -15.85
CA ASN A 28 16.71 2.12 -15.17
C ASN A 28 16.24 0.68 -14.90
N ALA A 29 17.13 -0.12 -14.27
CA ALA A 29 16.85 -1.49 -13.87
C ALA A 29 16.23 -1.58 -12.46
N ILE A 30 16.00 -0.46 -11.79
CA ILE A 30 15.41 -0.43 -10.44
C ILE A 30 14.01 0.15 -10.56
N GLU A 31 13.01 -0.66 -10.23
CA GLU A 31 11.61 -0.24 -10.21
C GLU A 31 11.17 0.21 -8.82
N VAL A 32 10.27 1.18 -8.79
CA VAL A 32 9.50 1.56 -7.60
C VAL A 32 8.03 1.37 -7.97
N ARG A 33 7.31 0.55 -7.20
CA ARG A 33 5.89 0.24 -7.41
C ARG A 33 5.08 0.67 -6.21
N ALA A 34 3.85 1.16 -6.44
CA ALA A 34 2.98 1.63 -5.36
C ALA A 34 2.60 0.52 -4.36
N GLN A 35 2.60 -0.75 -4.81
CA GLN A 35 2.28 -1.91 -3.98
C GLN A 35 3.46 -2.40 -3.14
N LYS A 36 4.66 -1.85 -3.32
CA LYS A 36 5.87 -2.25 -2.59
C LYS A 36 6.41 -1.06 -1.80
N GLU A 37 6.81 -1.32 -0.57
CA GLU A 37 7.38 -0.28 0.30
C GLU A 37 8.78 0.15 -0.15
N HIS A 38 9.53 -0.75 -0.80
CA HIS A 38 10.91 -0.53 -1.20
C HIS A 38 11.13 -0.76 -2.71
N PRO A 39 12.14 -0.08 -3.30
CA PRO A 39 12.56 -0.34 -4.67
C PRO A 39 12.98 -1.79 -4.87
N THR A 40 12.77 -2.34 -6.07
CA THR A 40 13.21 -3.69 -6.46
C THR A 40 14.12 -3.61 -7.67
N ILE A 41 15.19 -4.41 -7.68
CA ILE A 41 16.07 -4.54 -8.86
C ILE A 41 15.47 -5.58 -9.81
N ILE A 42 15.22 -5.18 -11.06
CA ILE A 42 14.76 -6.07 -12.13
C ILE A 42 16.00 -6.78 -12.71
N GLU A 43 16.16 -8.07 -12.40
CA GLU A 43 17.31 -8.87 -12.81
C GLU A 43 17.49 -8.91 -14.34
N SER A 44 16.40 -9.07 -15.10
CA SER A 44 16.47 -9.13 -16.56
C SER A 44 17.06 -7.86 -17.18
N ARG A 45 16.83 -6.70 -16.56
CA ARG A 45 17.36 -5.39 -16.98
C ARG A 45 18.75 -5.10 -16.45
N CYS A 46 19.09 -5.58 -15.25
CA CYS A 46 20.36 -5.27 -14.60
C CYS A 46 21.58 -5.70 -15.43
N ILE A 47 22.57 -4.82 -15.57
CA ILE A 47 23.86 -5.11 -16.22
C ILE A 47 24.98 -5.48 -15.23
N GLY A 48 24.68 -5.54 -13.93
CA GLY A 48 25.66 -5.97 -12.91
C GLY A 48 26.79 -4.98 -12.61
N CYS A 49 26.68 -3.71 -13.02
CA CYS A 49 27.76 -2.73 -12.84
C CYS A 49 28.10 -2.35 -11.37
N GLY A 50 27.20 -2.62 -10.42
CA GLY A 50 27.42 -2.36 -8.99
C GLY A 50 27.40 -0.89 -8.57
N LEU A 51 27.08 0.07 -9.44
CA LEU A 51 26.98 1.49 -9.05
C LEU A 51 25.96 1.71 -7.93
N CYS A 52 24.82 1.02 -7.98
CA CYS A 52 23.80 1.08 -6.94
C CYS A 52 24.28 0.52 -5.59
N PHE A 53 25.19 -0.46 -5.61
CA PHE A 53 25.82 -1.01 -4.41
C PHE A 53 26.77 0.01 -3.78
N ILE A 54 27.59 0.68 -4.59
CA ILE A 54 28.58 1.67 -4.14
C ILE A 54 27.89 2.94 -3.59
N ASP A 55 26.85 3.44 -4.24
CA ASP A 55 26.18 4.70 -3.88
C ASP A 55 25.21 4.57 -2.68
N CYS A 56 24.81 3.34 -2.32
CA CYS A 56 23.80 3.12 -1.29
C CYS A 56 24.33 3.46 0.11
N SER A 57 24.08 4.68 0.58
CA SER A 57 24.49 5.13 1.91
C SER A 57 24.05 4.22 3.08
N PRO A 58 22.79 3.71 3.13
CA PRO A 58 22.39 2.78 4.19
C PRO A 58 22.94 1.36 4.02
N ARG A 59 23.69 1.08 2.94
CA ARG A 59 24.19 -0.25 2.55
C ARG A 59 23.07 -1.30 2.47
N ALA A 60 21.93 -0.87 1.91
CA ALA A 60 20.76 -1.72 1.71
C ALA A 60 20.85 -2.54 0.42
N VAL A 61 21.59 -2.07 -0.60
CA VAL A 61 21.90 -2.90 -1.77
C VAL A 61 22.96 -3.92 -1.36
N GLU A 62 22.64 -5.19 -1.54
CA GLU A 62 23.52 -6.32 -1.26
C GLU A 62 23.72 -7.13 -2.55
N PHE A 63 24.78 -7.94 -2.59
CA PHE A 63 25.06 -8.81 -3.73
C PHE A 63 25.06 -10.28 -3.32
N ARG A 64 25.00 -11.19 -4.31
CA ARG A 64 24.99 -12.64 -4.07
C ARG A 64 26.29 -13.11 -3.42
N ASP A 65 26.19 -13.50 -2.16
CA ASP A 65 27.29 -14.06 -1.36
C ASP A 65 27.66 -15.48 -1.83
N SER A 66 28.95 -15.72 -2.05
CA SER A 66 29.55 -16.99 -2.46
C SER A 66 30.45 -17.61 -1.40
N ARG A 67 30.60 -16.99 -0.21
CA ARG A 67 31.49 -17.49 0.85
C ARG A 67 31.13 -18.90 1.30
N ASP A 68 29.85 -19.18 1.53
CA ASP A 68 29.41 -20.51 1.95
C ASP A 68 29.61 -21.57 0.87
N GLU A 69 29.48 -21.20 -0.40
CA GLU A 69 29.78 -22.08 -1.53
C GLU A 69 31.27 -22.40 -1.59
N VAL A 70 32.13 -21.40 -1.46
CA VAL A 70 33.57 -21.62 -1.46
C VAL A 70 34.04 -22.40 -0.24
N LYS A 71 33.50 -22.13 0.96
CA LYS A 71 33.79 -22.94 2.16
C LYS A 71 33.46 -24.43 1.91
N ARG A 72 32.33 -24.74 1.26
CA ARG A 72 32.00 -26.11 0.86
C ARG A 72 33.00 -26.70 -0.12
N LEU A 73 33.43 -25.95 -1.14
CA LEU A 73 34.44 -26.40 -2.11
C LEU A 73 35.78 -26.67 -1.45
N LEU A 74 36.24 -25.78 -0.57
CA LEU A 74 37.49 -25.93 0.19
C LEU A 74 37.46 -27.13 1.14
N SER A 75 36.29 -27.47 1.69
CA SER A 75 36.11 -28.66 2.53
C SER A 75 35.85 -29.95 1.75
N SER A 76 35.73 -29.88 0.43
CA SER A 76 35.43 -31.04 -0.41
C SER A 76 36.68 -31.87 -0.70
N GLU A 77 36.50 -33.09 -1.21
CA GLU A 77 37.61 -33.94 -1.66
C GLU A 77 38.28 -33.43 -2.96
N ARG A 78 37.65 -32.47 -3.66
CA ARG A 78 38.19 -31.89 -4.90
C ARG A 78 39.35 -30.96 -4.57
N LYS A 79 40.41 -31.03 -5.36
CA LYS A 79 41.48 -30.03 -5.36
C LYS A 79 40.92 -28.67 -5.77
N THR A 80 41.40 -27.59 -5.16
CA THR A 80 40.91 -26.24 -5.39
C THR A 80 41.99 -25.32 -5.95
N ALA A 81 41.62 -24.50 -6.94
CA ALA A 81 42.50 -23.52 -7.58
C ALA A 81 41.91 -22.11 -7.46
N ALA A 82 42.64 -21.20 -6.81
CA ALA A 82 42.32 -19.78 -6.80
C ALA A 82 42.86 -19.10 -8.07
N LEU A 83 42.00 -18.39 -8.80
CA LEU A 83 42.36 -17.58 -9.97
C LEU A 83 42.27 -16.11 -9.56
N VAL A 84 43.41 -15.48 -9.28
CA VAL A 84 43.46 -14.19 -8.60
C VAL A 84 43.67 -13.05 -9.60
N SER A 85 42.76 -12.08 -9.61
CA SER A 85 42.93 -10.87 -10.42
C SER A 85 44.16 -10.06 -9.96
N PRO A 86 44.96 -9.48 -10.88
CA PRO A 86 46.05 -8.55 -10.53
C PRO A 86 45.57 -7.28 -9.79
N SER A 87 44.25 -7.08 -9.69
CA SER A 87 43.64 -6.02 -8.88
C SER A 87 43.85 -6.21 -7.37
N ILE A 88 44.54 -7.26 -6.92
CA ILE A 88 45.06 -7.37 -5.55
C ILE A 88 45.99 -6.20 -5.19
N ALA A 89 46.76 -5.67 -6.15
CA ALA A 89 47.72 -4.60 -5.92
C ALA A 89 47.09 -3.30 -5.37
N PRO A 90 45.98 -2.80 -5.93
CA PRO A 90 45.26 -1.65 -5.38
C PRO A 90 44.30 -1.99 -4.23
N GLU A 91 43.94 -3.25 -4.02
CA GLU A 91 43.01 -3.66 -2.95
C GLU A 91 43.71 -3.95 -1.62
N PHE A 92 44.74 -4.81 -1.64
CA PHE A 92 45.42 -5.33 -0.46
C PHE A 92 46.68 -4.52 -0.15
N VAL A 93 46.52 -3.21 -0.04
CA VAL A 93 47.61 -2.25 0.26
C VAL A 93 48.17 -2.39 1.68
N ASP A 94 47.44 -3.09 2.53
CA ASP A 94 47.75 -3.47 3.91
C ASP A 94 48.67 -4.71 3.99
N ILE A 95 48.89 -5.43 2.88
CA ILE A 95 49.79 -6.58 2.82
C ILE A 95 51.10 -6.16 2.17
N THR A 96 52.21 -6.39 2.86
CA THR A 96 53.53 -5.85 2.46
C THR A 96 54.15 -6.55 1.25
N ASP A 97 53.81 -7.82 1.01
CA ASP A 97 54.31 -8.61 -0.12
C ASP A 97 53.22 -9.56 -0.66
N TYR A 98 53.00 -9.60 -1.98
CA TYR A 98 52.01 -10.48 -2.60
C TYR A 98 52.24 -11.96 -2.26
N ARG A 99 53.48 -12.37 -1.96
CA ARG A 99 53.79 -13.75 -1.57
C ARG A 99 53.21 -14.11 -0.21
N LYS A 100 53.01 -13.12 0.66
CA LYS A 100 52.24 -13.29 1.89
C LYS A 100 50.76 -13.46 1.57
N PHE A 101 50.20 -12.67 0.65
CA PHE A 101 48.81 -12.83 0.19
C PHE A 101 48.56 -14.24 -0.37
N VAL A 102 49.47 -14.76 -1.22
CA VAL A 102 49.39 -16.13 -1.71
C VAL A 102 49.49 -17.15 -0.55
N GLY A 103 50.37 -16.92 0.42
CA GLY A 103 50.43 -17.71 1.65
C GLY A 103 49.12 -17.72 2.45
N MET A 104 48.38 -16.61 2.47
CA MET A 104 47.06 -16.50 3.09
C MET A 104 46.01 -17.32 2.35
N LEU A 105 46.02 -17.34 1.01
CA LEU A 105 45.14 -18.20 0.23
C LEU A 105 45.42 -19.69 0.47
N ARG A 106 46.71 -20.09 0.53
CA ARG A 106 47.06 -21.48 0.88
C ARG A 106 46.66 -21.83 2.31
N ALA A 107 46.80 -20.91 3.26
CA ALA A 107 46.33 -21.10 4.63
C ALA A 107 44.80 -21.22 4.73
N LEU A 108 44.06 -20.57 3.82
CA LEU A 108 42.61 -20.69 3.71
C LEU A 108 42.16 -22.06 3.15
N GLY A 109 43.07 -22.79 2.49
CA GLY A 109 42.83 -24.16 2.01
C GLY A 109 42.97 -24.36 0.50
N PHE A 110 43.40 -23.33 -0.25
CA PHE A 110 43.62 -23.49 -1.69
C PHE A 110 44.85 -24.35 -2.00
N ASP A 111 44.69 -25.36 -2.85
CA ASP A 111 45.79 -26.22 -3.28
C ASP A 111 46.69 -25.51 -4.31
N TYR A 112 46.06 -24.82 -5.26
CA TYR A 112 46.74 -24.08 -6.33
C TYR A 112 46.31 -22.61 -6.29
N VAL A 113 47.24 -21.70 -6.58
CA VAL A 113 46.99 -20.25 -6.60
C VAL A 113 47.64 -19.67 -7.85
N HIS A 114 46.83 -19.39 -8.87
CA HIS A 114 47.25 -18.74 -10.11
C HIS A 114 46.90 -17.26 -10.11
N GLU A 115 47.74 -16.47 -10.75
CA GLU A 115 47.41 -15.10 -11.08
C GLU A 115 46.76 -15.04 -12.47
N ASP A 116 45.64 -14.34 -12.57
CA ASP A 116 44.87 -14.13 -13.82
C ASP A 116 45.65 -13.35 -14.89
N SER A 117 46.79 -12.76 -14.52
CA SER A 117 47.66 -11.97 -15.41
C SER A 117 48.12 -12.75 -16.64
N PHE A 118 48.31 -14.07 -16.54
CA PHE A 118 48.67 -14.90 -17.70
C PHE A 118 47.50 -15.07 -18.68
N GLY A 119 46.27 -15.30 -18.19
CA GLY A 119 45.07 -15.31 -19.04
C GLY A 119 44.83 -13.96 -19.71
N VAL A 120 45.19 -12.85 -19.06
CA VAL A 120 45.18 -11.53 -19.68
C VAL A 120 46.15 -11.47 -20.84
N ASP A 121 47.40 -11.96 -20.71
CA ASP A 121 48.37 -11.95 -21.81
C ASP A 121 47.87 -12.74 -23.02
N LEU A 122 47.26 -13.91 -22.80
CA LEU A 122 46.68 -14.74 -23.86
C LEU A 122 45.59 -13.99 -24.61
N ILE A 123 44.60 -13.46 -23.90
CA ILE A 123 43.49 -12.72 -24.51
C ILE A 123 43.97 -11.41 -25.14
N ALA A 124 44.99 -10.75 -24.57
CA ALA A 124 45.57 -9.55 -25.15
C ALA A 124 46.29 -9.83 -26.47
N ALA A 125 46.95 -10.98 -26.60
CA ALA A 125 47.54 -11.42 -27.87
C ALA A 125 46.46 -11.71 -28.92
N GLU A 126 45.37 -12.38 -28.54
CA GLU A 126 44.20 -12.60 -29.43
C GLU A 126 43.55 -11.28 -29.87
N TYR A 127 43.45 -10.29 -28.98
CA TYR A 127 42.97 -8.95 -29.35
C TYR A 127 43.91 -8.26 -30.34
N ALA A 128 45.22 -8.35 -30.13
CA ALA A 128 46.20 -7.76 -31.04
C ALA A 128 46.11 -8.42 -32.44
N ASP A 129 45.96 -9.73 -32.49
CA ASP A 129 45.76 -10.48 -33.73
C ASP A 129 44.45 -10.07 -34.43
N LEU A 130 43.33 -10.04 -33.68
CA LEU A 130 42.02 -9.65 -34.18
C LEU A 130 42.01 -8.22 -34.76
N VAL A 131 42.61 -7.26 -34.05
CA VAL A 131 42.73 -5.87 -34.48
C VAL A 131 43.64 -5.76 -35.71
N SER A 132 44.73 -6.51 -35.77
CA SER A 132 45.66 -6.47 -36.90
C SER A 132 45.06 -7.01 -38.20
N LYS A 133 44.14 -7.97 -38.11
CA LYS A 133 43.46 -8.62 -39.24
C LYS A 133 42.12 -7.97 -39.60
N ALA A 134 41.70 -6.95 -38.85
CA ALA A 134 40.41 -6.33 -39.06
C ALA A 134 40.41 -5.47 -40.34
N GLU A 135 39.59 -5.88 -41.32
CA GLU A 135 39.37 -5.14 -42.56
C GLU A 135 37.92 -4.66 -42.62
N GLY A 136 37.71 -3.34 -42.50
CA GLY A 136 36.39 -2.72 -42.62
C GLY A 136 35.40 -2.99 -41.48
N LYS A 137 35.76 -3.82 -40.49
CA LYS A 137 34.94 -4.09 -39.29
C LYS A 137 35.68 -3.69 -38.02
N TYR A 138 35.05 -2.85 -37.22
CA TYR A 138 35.57 -2.44 -35.92
C TYR A 138 34.93 -3.25 -34.79
N TYR A 139 35.71 -3.43 -33.72
CA TYR A 139 35.36 -4.32 -32.61
C TYR A 139 35.32 -3.56 -31.29
N ILE A 140 34.42 -3.98 -30.41
CA ILE A 140 34.35 -3.58 -29.01
C ILE A 140 34.86 -4.76 -28.17
N THR A 141 35.79 -4.53 -27.25
CA THR A 141 36.31 -5.59 -26.38
C THR A 141 35.21 -6.16 -25.48
N ALA A 142 35.29 -7.46 -25.19
CA ALA A 142 34.28 -8.22 -24.46
C ALA A 142 34.77 -8.71 -23.08
N ASN A 143 35.79 -8.05 -22.54
CA ASN A 143 36.48 -8.44 -21.32
C ASN A 143 35.79 -7.92 -20.03
N CYS A 144 34.87 -6.95 -20.15
CA CYS A 144 34.11 -6.38 -19.05
C CYS A 144 32.65 -6.89 -19.10
N PRO A 145 32.20 -7.77 -18.17
CA PRO A 145 30.86 -8.36 -18.25
C PRO A 145 29.70 -7.33 -18.26
N PRO A 146 29.76 -6.23 -17.49
CA PRO A 146 28.76 -5.16 -17.61
C PRO A 146 28.69 -4.51 -19.00
N ILE A 147 29.80 -4.42 -19.74
CA ILE A 147 29.81 -3.88 -21.11
C ILE A 147 29.12 -4.86 -22.06
N VAL A 148 29.43 -6.16 -21.95
CA VAL A 148 28.75 -7.21 -22.74
C VAL A 148 27.25 -7.17 -22.49
N LYS A 149 26.82 -7.16 -21.22
CA LYS A 149 25.40 -7.06 -20.87
C LYS A 149 24.75 -5.75 -21.32
N LEU A 150 25.46 -4.63 -21.28
CA LEU A 150 24.97 -3.34 -21.76
C LEU A 150 24.71 -3.40 -23.27
N ILE A 151 25.61 -3.98 -24.04
CA ILE A 151 25.45 -4.15 -25.49
C ILE A 151 24.33 -5.13 -25.80
N GLU A 152 24.34 -6.34 -25.23
CA GLU A 152 23.30 -7.34 -25.48
C GLU A 152 21.89 -6.82 -25.15
N LYS A 153 21.75 -6.01 -24.09
CA LYS A 153 20.44 -5.57 -23.58
C LYS A 153 19.96 -4.22 -24.10
N TYR A 154 20.87 -3.28 -24.36
CA TYR A 154 20.53 -1.88 -24.61
C TYR A 154 21.11 -1.34 -25.93
N HIS A 155 22.07 -2.04 -26.53
CA HIS A 155 22.58 -1.76 -27.87
C HIS A 155 22.67 -3.05 -28.71
N PRO A 156 21.56 -3.81 -28.85
CA PRO A 156 21.57 -5.12 -29.50
C PRO A 156 22.07 -5.07 -30.95
N GLU A 157 21.95 -3.92 -31.61
CA GLU A 157 22.52 -3.65 -32.93
C GLU A 157 24.06 -3.73 -32.97
N LEU A 158 24.75 -3.52 -31.84
CA LEU A 158 26.20 -3.57 -31.71
C LEU A 158 26.72 -4.95 -31.29
N VAL A 159 25.85 -5.93 -31.04
CA VAL A 159 26.26 -7.31 -30.68
C VAL A 159 27.22 -7.92 -31.69
N PRO A 160 27.03 -7.77 -33.03
CA PRO A 160 27.99 -8.27 -34.00
C PRO A 160 29.38 -7.63 -33.93
N ASN A 161 29.52 -6.46 -33.29
CA ASN A 161 30.78 -5.75 -33.09
C ASN A 161 31.49 -6.16 -31.80
N LEU A 162 30.87 -6.93 -30.90
CA LEU A 162 31.59 -7.52 -29.78
C LEU A 162 32.68 -8.45 -30.31
N ALA A 163 33.90 -8.25 -29.83
CA ALA A 163 35.02 -9.13 -30.14
C ALA A 163 34.69 -10.54 -29.62
N PRO A 164 34.75 -11.58 -30.49
CA PRO A 164 34.28 -12.93 -30.19
C PRO A 164 35.27 -13.72 -29.33
N LEU A 165 35.74 -13.12 -28.23
CA LEU A 165 36.73 -13.66 -27.32
C LEU A 165 36.15 -13.78 -25.91
N VAL A 166 36.55 -14.82 -25.19
CA VAL A 166 36.25 -14.97 -23.76
C VAL A 166 37.01 -13.93 -22.91
N SER A 167 36.58 -13.74 -21.66
CA SER A 167 37.29 -12.86 -20.73
C SER A 167 38.55 -13.53 -20.15
N PRO A 168 39.51 -12.75 -19.61
CA PRO A 168 40.71 -13.30 -18.97
C PRO A 168 40.42 -14.33 -17.87
N MET A 169 39.38 -14.11 -17.05
CA MET A 169 38.94 -15.07 -16.03
C MET A 169 38.68 -16.46 -16.63
N ILE A 170 37.98 -16.49 -17.76
CA ILE A 170 37.61 -17.72 -18.45
C ILE A 170 38.83 -18.36 -19.11
N ALA A 171 39.69 -17.56 -19.75
CA ALA A 171 40.94 -18.05 -20.34
C ALA A 171 41.87 -18.68 -19.28
N THR A 172 42.05 -18.01 -18.13
CA THR A 172 42.83 -18.54 -17.01
C THR A 172 42.23 -19.86 -16.50
N ALA A 173 40.90 -19.93 -16.37
CA ALA A 173 40.23 -21.16 -15.93
C ALA A 173 40.44 -22.31 -16.93
N MET A 174 40.41 -22.05 -18.23
CA MET A 174 40.70 -23.06 -19.26
C MET A 174 42.12 -23.61 -19.14
N VAL A 175 43.10 -22.74 -18.94
CA VAL A 175 44.51 -23.15 -18.72
C VAL A 175 44.65 -24.02 -17.47
N VAL A 176 44.02 -23.63 -16.36
CA VAL A 176 44.10 -24.38 -15.10
C VAL A 176 43.41 -25.74 -15.21
N LYS A 177 42.26 -25.83 -15.88
CA LYS A 177 41.58 -27.12 -16.12
C LYS A 177 42.41 -28.05 -17.00
N GLU A 178 43.09 -27.53 -18.02
CA GLU A 178 43.99 -28.32 -18.86
C GLU A 178 45.29 -28.73 -18.12
N LEU A 179 45.74 -27.92 -17.14
CA LEU A 179 46.91 -28.23 -16.31
C LEU A 179 46.66 -29.35 -15.30
N TYR A 180 45.53 -29.30 -14.59
CA TYR A 180 45.28 -30.14 -13.41
C TYR A 180 44.08 -31.08 -13.56
N GLY A 181 43.34 -30.99 -14.66
CA GLY A 181 42.15 -31.79 -14.95
C GLY A 181 40.83 -31.07 -14.63
N GLU A 182 39.75 -31.60 -15.21
CA GLU A 182 38.41 -31.02 -15.10
C GLU A 182 37.82 -31.04 -13.68
N ASP A 183 38.29 -31.98 -12.85
CA ASP A 183 37.79 -32.20 -11.49
C ASP A 183 38.25 -31.13 -10.50
N VAL A 184 39.31 -30.38 -10.80
CA VAL A 184 39.78 -29.28 -9.93
C VAL A 184 38.71 -28.19 -9.84
N ALA A 185 38.30 -27.81 -8.64
CA ALA A 185 37.37 -26.70 -8.44
C ALA A 185 38.08 -25.37 -8.63
N THR A 186 37.66 -24.59 -9.61
CA THR A 186 38.26 -23.28 -9.95
C THR A 186 37.43 -22.15 -9.34
N ILE A 187 38.07 -21.31 -8.52
CA ILE A 187 37.43 -20.19 -7.85
C ILE A 187 38.13 -18.91 -8.29
N PHE A 188 37.42 -18.05 -9.02
CA PHE A 188 37.94 -16.73 -9.37
C PHE A 188 37.81 -15.76 -8.21
N ILE A 189 38.85 -14.97 -7.97
CA ILE A 189 38.92 -13.96 -6.91
C ILE A 189 39.22 -12.61 -7.56
N GLY A 190 38.26 -11.69 -7.55
CA GLY A 190 38.41 -10.45 -8.30
C GLY A 190 37.53 -9.28 -7.87
N PRO A 191 37.68 -8.13 -8.54
CA PRO A 191 37.06 -6.87 -8.14
C PRO A 191 35.67 -6.65 -8.73
N CYS A 192 35.16 -7.53 -9.60
CA CYS A 192 33.86 -7.34 -10.26
C CYS A 192 32.85 -8.36 -9.75
N ILE A 193 31.71 -7.86 -9.28
CA ILE A 193 30.61 -8.69 -8.81
C ILE A 193 29.98 -9.47 -9.97
N ASP A 194 29.88 -8.86 -11.16
CA ASP A 194 29.21 -9.47 -12.32
C ASP A 194 29.96 -10.67 -12.92
N ASN A 195 31.24 -10.88 -12.59
CA ASN A 195 31.92 -12.12 -12.94
C ASN A 195 31.20 -13.35 -12.36
N LYS A 196 30.47 -13.19 -11.23
CA LYS A 196 29.62 -14.25 -10.67
C LYS A 196 28.50 -14.68 -11.63
N ASP A 197 28.04 -13.84 -12.55
CA ASP A 197 27.06 -14.24 -13.58
C ASP A 197 27.74 -14.78 -14.83
N GLU A 198 28.85 -14.15 -15.24
CA GLU A 198 29.65 -14.62 -16.37
C GLU A 198 30.12 -16.06 -16.18
N ALA A 199 30.56 -16.44 -14.97
CA ALA A 199 31.04 -17.79 -14.66
C ALA A 199 30.04 -18.90 -15.05
N HIS A 200 28.73 -18.63 -14.95
CA HIS A 200 27.71 -19.64 -15.28
C HIS A 200 27.43 -19.80 -16.77
N LEU A 201 27.93 -18.90 -17.62
CA LEU A 201 27.72 -18.97 -19.07
C LEU A 201 28.52 -20.12 -19.70
N TYR A 202 29.57 -20.61 -19.04
CA TYR A 202 30.51 -21.56 -19.62
C TYR A 202 30.42 -22.93 -18.96
N ARG A 203 30.32 -23.97 -19.78
CA ARG A 203 30.25 -25.39 -19.34
C ARG A 203 29.22 -25.62 -18.22
N GLY A 204 28.08 -24.92 -18.27
CA GLY A 204 27.04 -25.01 -17.25
C GLY A 204 27.48 -24.55 -15.85
N GLY A 205 28.46 -23.64 -15.76
CA GLY A 205 29.04 -23.17 -14.50
C GLY A 205 30.09 -24.10 -13.89
N LYS A 206 30.67 -25.01 -14.68
CA LYS A 206 31.73 -25.93 -14.21
C LYS A 206 33.15 -25.53 -14.61
N LEU A 207 33.28 -24.54 -15.50
CA LEU A 207 34.59 -24.01 -15.88
C LEU A 207 35.18 -23.11 -14.77
N VAL A 208 34.33 -22.31 -14.15
CA VAL A 208 34.60 -21.53 -12.93
C VAL A 208 33.49 -21.90 -11.94
N ASP A 209 33.83 -22.72 -10.94
CA ASP A 209 32.88 -23.28 -9.98
C ASP A 209 32.28 -22.21 -9.06
N SER A 210 33.05 -21.18 -8.69
CA SER A 210 32.55 -20.05 -7.90
C SER A 210 33.38 -18.78 -8.10
N VAL A 211 32.84 -17.63 -7.70
CA VAL A 211 33.51 -16.33 -7.78
C VAL A 211 33.41 -15.60 -6.46
N LEU A 212 34.57 -15.24 -5.88
CA LEU A 212 34.68 -14.38 -4.71
C LEU A 212 35.08 -12.96 -5.12
N THR A 213 34.39 -11.99 -4.55
CA THR A 213 34.85 -10.62 -4.52
C THR A 213 35.97 -10.46 -3.50
N PHE A 214 36.77 -9.40 -3.59
CA PHE A 214 37.76 -9.11 -2.56
C PHE A 214 37.12 -8.75 -1.20
N ILE A 215 35.93 -8.16 -1.20
CA ILE A 215 35.14 -7.94 0.03
C ILE A 215 34.87 -9.28 0.73
N GLU A 216 34.36 -10.28 -0.01
CA GLU A 216 34.10 -11.61 0.54
C GLU A 216 35.38 -12.31 0.99
N LEU A 217 36.48 -12.14 0.25
CA LEU A 217 37.77 -12.73 0.63
C LEU A 217 38.30 -12.12 1.95
N ARG A 218 38.22 -10.81 2.13
CA ARG A 218 38.59 -10.16 3.41
C ARG A 218 37.77 -10.72 4.56
N GLN A 219 36.46 -10.87 4.37
CA GLN A 219 35.57 -11.46 5.37
C GLN A 219 35.94 -12.91 5.70
N LEU A 220 36.39 -13.70 4.72
CA LEU A 220 36.90 -15.05 4.97
C LEU A 220 38.22 -15.03 5.74
N PHE A 221 39.15 -14.14 5.41
CA PHE A 221 40.39 -14.01 6.20
C PHE A 221 40.09 -13.63 7.65
N ASP A 222 39.13 -12.74 7.89
CA ASP A 222 38.69 -12.39 9.23
C ASP A 222 38.01 -13.57 9.95
N GLU A 223 37.11 -14.30 9.27
CA GLU A 223 36.40 -15.47 9.82
C GLU A 223 37.34 -16.61 10.23
N PHE A 224 38.41 -16.85 9.47
CA PHE A 224 39.41 -17.89 9.73
C PHE A 224 40.65 -17.38 10.48
N GLU A 225 40.63 -16.13 10.97
CA GLU A 225 41.74 -15.48 11.68
C GLU A 225 43.10 -15.52 10.93
N ILE A 226 43.06 -15.45 9.59
CA ILE A 226 44.25 -15.49 8.73
C ILE A 226 44.81 -14.08 8.57
N GLN A 227 46.09 -13.91 8.90
CA GLN A 227 46.77 -12.61 8.87
C GLN A 227 48.14 -12.73 8.20
N GLU A 228 48.66 -11.63 7.66
CA GLU A 228 49.98 -11.62 7.01
C GLU A 228 51.10 -12.18 7.91
N ARG A 229 51.02 -11.92 9.22
CA ARG A 229 52.01 -12.39 10.21
C ARG A 229 51.94 -13.89 10.50
N THR A 230 50.81 -14.55 10.25
CA THR A 230 50.61 -15.97 10.58
C THR A 230 51.05 -16.90 9.44
N VAL A 231 51.28 -16.37 8.24
CA VAL A 231 51.59 -17.19 7.05
C VAL A 231 53.05 -17.09 6.60
N LYS A 232 53.53 -18.14 5.94
CA LYS A 232 54.82 -18.13 5.24
C LYS A 232 54.67 -17.50 3.85
N MET A 233 55.74 -16.90 3.34
CA MET A 233 55.75 -16.43 1.95
C MET A 233 55.63 -17.63 1.00
N SER A 234 54.86 -17.44 -0.06
CA SER A 234 54.58 -18.48 -1.04
C SER A 234 54.36 -17.83 -2.41
N GLU A 235 54.83 -18.46 -3.49
CA GLU A 235 54.70 -17.89 -4.85
C GLU A 235 53.41 -18.36 -5.53
N PHE A 236 52.95 -17.59 -6.52
CA PHE A 236 51.90 -18.10 -7.43
C PHE A 236 52.36 -19.39 -8.12
N ASP A 237 51.41 -20.23 -8.51
CA ASP A 237 51.66 -21.39 -9.37
C ASP A 237 51.77 -20.95 -10.84
N PRO A 238 52.73 -21.49 -11.63
CA PRO A 238 52.89 -21.15 -13.04
C PRO A 238 51.69 -21.66 -13.87
N PRO A 239 51.38 -21.05 -15.03
CA PRO A 239 52.16 -20.03 -15.73
C PRO A 239 52.02 -18.62 -15.14
N TYR A 240 53.07 -17.81 -15.30
CA TYR A 240 53.13 -16.44 -14.79
C TYR A 240 52.83 -15.44 -15.89
N GLY A 241 52.04 -14.40 -15.61
CA GLY A 241 51.82 -13.30 -16.54
C GLY A 241 52.98 -12.30 -16.60
N ASN A 242 53.07 -11.62 -17.73
CA ASN A 242 53.96 -10.51 -18.04
C ASN A 242 53.20 -9.18 -17.85
N TRP A 243 52.96 -8.43 -18.94
CA TRP A 243 52.29 -7.14 -18.88
C TRP A 243 50.79 -7.25 -18.60
N GLY A 244 50.21 -8.45 -18.64
CA GLY A 244 48.86 -8.74 -18.17
C GLY A 244 48.62 -8.34 -16.71
N ALA A 245 49.66 -8.18 -15.90
CA ALA A 245 49.56 -7.58 -14.56
C ALA A 245 49.02 -6.12 -14.58
N LEU A 246 49.06 -5.43 -15.72
CA LEU A 246 48.49 -4.09 -15.91
C LEU A 246 46.97 -4.08 -16.12
N TYR A 247 46.32 -5.25 -16.26
CA TYR A 247 44.87 -5.38 -16.50
C TYR A 247 43.96 -4.51 -15.61
N PRO A 248 44.29 -4.23 -14.32
CA PRO A 248 43.44 -3.38 -13.50
C PRO A 248 43.28 -1.95 -14.03
N LEU A 249 44.20 -1.51 -14.91
CA LEU A 249 44.13 -0.23 -15.61
C LEU A 249 43.30 -0.39 -16.89
N PRO A 250 42.46 0.59 -17.28
CA PRO A 250 41.63 0.48 -18.48
C PRO A 250 42.39 0.10 -19.75
N ALA A 251 43.56 0.72 -19.98
CA ALA A 251 44.38 0.43 -21.17
C ALA A 251 45.39 -0.71 -20.94
N GLY A 252 45.32 -1.40 -19.80
CA GLY A 252 46.30 -2.41 -19.40
C GLY A 252 46.31 -3.61 -20.34
N ILE A 253 45.13 -4.10 -20.75
CA ILE A 253 45.01 -5.22 -21.69
C ILE A 253 45.55 -4.85 -23.09
N VAL A 254 45.28 -3.63 -23.54
CA VAL A 254 45.78 -3.10 -24.83
C VAL A 254 47.32 -3.04 -24.80
N GLN A 255 47.90 -2.60 -23.69
CA GLN A 255 49.35 -2.57 -23.50
C GLN A 255 49.96 -3.97 -23.41
N ALA A 256 49.29 -4.92 -22.76
CA ALA A 256 49.74 -6.31 -22.67
C ALA A 256 49.83 -6.97 -24.06
N GLY A 257 48.92 -6.64 -24.97
CA GLY A 257 48.92 -7.11 -26.36
C GLY A 257 49.93 -6.38 -27.26
N GLY A 258 50.72 -5.45 -26.72
CA GLY A 258 51.69 -4.67 -27.50
C GLY A 258 51.07 -3.60 -28.41
N ILE A 259 49.77 -3.31 -28.25
CA ILE A 259 49.08 -2.28 -29.02
C ILE A 259 49.48 -0.90 -28.47
N LYS A 260 49.97 -0.03 -29.35
CA LYS A 260 50.38 1.33 -29.00
C LYS A 260 49.17 2.19 -28.61
N ARG A 261 49.43 3.26 -27.87
CA ARG A 261 48.40 4.18 -27.33
C ARG A 261 48.50 5.61 -27.85
N ASP A 262 49.40 5.88 -28.78
CA ASP A 262 49.50 7.21 -29.38
C ASP A 262 48.39 7.43 -30.41
N PHE A 263 47.94 8.68 -30.53
CA PHE A 263 46.84 9.08 -31.42
C PHE A 263 47.09 8.81 -32.90
N PHE A 264 48.36 8.63 -33.31
CA PHE A 264 48.72 8.51 -34.73
C PHE A 264 48.78 7.05 -35.19
N THR A 265 49.24 6.13 -34.34
CA THR A 265 49.44 4.72 -34.70
C THR A 265 48.54 3.74 -33.96
N SER A 266 47.81 4.19 -32.93
CA SER A 266 46.85 3.35 -32.25
C SER A 266 45.54 3.28 -33.03
N ASN A 267 45.07 2.07 -33.30
CA ASN A 267 43.74 1.84 -33.87
C ASN A 267 42.71 1.48 -32.77
N VAL A 268 43.04 1.73 -31.49
CA VAL A 268 42.19 1.36 -30.34
C VAL A 268 41.96 2.56 -29.43
N ILE A 269 40.69 2.97 -29.29
CA ILE A 269 40.25 3.97 -28.32
C ILE A 269 39.88 3.27 -27.02
N THR A 270 40.40 3.76 -25.88
CA THR A 270 40.02 3.26 -24.56
C THR A 270 39.16 4.28 -23.83
N ALA A 271 37.96 3.88 -23.44
CA ALA A 271 37.03 4.68 -22.63
C ALA A 271 36.67 3.92 -21.35
N ALA A 272 36.58 4.64 -20.23
CA ALA A 272 36.34 4.01 -18.94
C ALA A 272 35.55 4.86 -17.97
N GLY A 273 34.55 4.26 -17.33
CA GLY A 273 33.57 4.97 -16.51
C GLY A 273 32.21 5.09 -17.21
N LYS A 274 31.15 5.34 -16.44
CA LYS A 274 29.77 5.37 -16.93
C LYS A 274 29.63 6.34 -18.10
N GLU A 275 30.05 7.58 -17.91
CA GLU A 275 29.83 8.68 -18.85
C GLU A 275 30.54 8.41 -20.18
N GLU A 276 31.86 8.14 -20.13
CA GLU A 276 32.67 7.86 -21.32
C GLU A 276 32.17 6.62 -22.08
N VAL A 277 31.67 5.59 -21.38
CA VAL A 277 31.16 4.36 -22.03
C VAL A 277 29.88 4.63 -22.81
N PHE A 278 28.93 5.40 -22.27
CA PHE A 278 27.69 5.71 -22.98
C PHE A 278 27.96 6.57 -24.21
N GLU A 279 28.81 7.58 -24.08
CA GLU A 279 29.26 8.41 -25.21
C GLU A 279 29.96 7.54 -26.27
N ALA A 280 30.90 6.69 -25.84
CA ALA A 280 31.64 5.81 -26.72
C ALA A 280 30.74 4.82 -27.49
N LEU A 281 29.73 4.21 -26.85
CA LEU A 281 28.80 3.29 -27.52
C LEU A 281 27.87 4.01 -28.49
N ASN A 282 27.38 5.20 -28.11
CA ASN A 282 26.56 6.02 -28.99
C ASN A 282 27.33 6.43 -30.25
N ASP A 283 28.55 6.92 -30.07
CA ASP A 283 29.40 7.37 -31.15
C ASP A 283 29.89 6.22 -32.02
N PHE A 284 30.18 5.06 -31.43
CA PHE A 284 30.47 3.84 -32.17
C PHE A 284 29.26 3.41 -33.02
N GLY A 285 28.03 3.50 -32.50
CA GLY A 285 26.85 3.12 -33.28
C GLY A 285 26.51 4.07 -34.43
N GLN A 286 26.78 5.37 -34.28
CA GLN A 286 26.37 6.39 -35.25
C GLN A 286 27.49 6.84 -36.19
N TYR A 287 28.74 6.84 -35.74
CA TYR A 287 29.85 7.54 -36.40
C TYR A 287 31.07 6.65 -36.65
N ILE A 288 30.94 5.33 -36.61
CA ILE A 288 32.07 4.42 -36.83
C ILE A 288 32.73 4.58 -38.20
N ASP A 289 31.97 4.98 -39.22
CA ASP A 289 32.44 5.31 -40.58
C ASP A 289 33.33 6.57 -40.63
N THR A 290 33.40 7.33 -39.54
CA THR A 290 34.34 8.46 -39.38
C THR A 290 35.40 8.14 -38.35
N ILE A 291 35.02 7.47 -37.26
CA ILE A 291 35.93 7.16 -36.15
C ILE A 291 37.02 6.20 -36.60
N HIS A 292 36.68 5.11 -37.30
CA HIS A 292 37.65 4.12 -37.78
C HIS A 292 38.58 3.51 -36.71
N HIS A 293 38.07 3.24 -35.51
CA HIS A 293 38.84 2.64 -34.41
C HIS A 293 38.08 1.51 -33.70
N HIS A 294 38.82 0.57 -33.13
CA HIS A 294 38.31 -0.40 -32.17
C HIS A 294 38.17 0.23 -30.79
N PHE A 295 37.27 -0.29 -29.96
CA PHE A 295 36.90 0.29 -28.68
C PHE A 295 37.22 -0.69 -27.55
N ASN A 296 38.06 -0.27 -26.62
CA ASN A 296 38.35 -0.99 -25.39
C ASN A 296 37.61 -0.31 -24.23
N LEU A 297 36.55 -0.96 -23.75
CA LEU A 297 35.60 -0.34 -22.82
C LEU A 297 35.64 -1.01 -21.44
N PHE A 298 35.64 -0.18 -20.40
CA PHE A 298 35.47 -0.62 -19.02
C PHE A 298 34.39 0.21 -18.34
N PHE A 299 33.38 -0.44 -17.77
CA PHE A 299 32.28 0.30 -17.13
C PHE A 299 32.76 1.08 -15.88
N CYS A 300 33.71 0.54 -15.14
CA CYS A 300 34.42 1.25 -14.08
C CYS A 300 35.63 2.01 -14.66
N HIS A 301 36.22 2.95 -13.92
CA HIS A 301 37.51 3.57 -14.30
C HIS A 301 38.72 2.60 -14.14
N GLY A 302 38.58 1.38 -14.66
CA GLY A 302 39.47 0.24 -14.49
C GLY A 302 38.96 -0.73 -13.42
N CYS A 303 39.36 -2.00 -13.53
CA CYS A 303 39.04 -3.02 -12.51
C CYS A 303 39.63 -2.69 -11.13
N MET A 304 40.62 -1.78 -11.05
CA MET A 304 41.16 -1.24 -9.80
C MET A 304 40.18 -0.42 -8.94
N LEU A 305 38.97 -0.16 -9.46
CA LEU A 305 37.85 0.49 -8.77
C LEU A 305 36.55 -0.31 -8.96
N GLY A 306 36.65 -1.62 -9.17
CA GLY A 306 35.50 -2.49 -9.35
C GLY A 306 34.62 -2.58 -8.09
N PRO A 307 33.32 -2.90 -8.22
CA PRO A 307 32.36 -2.86 -7.12
C PRO A 307 32.57 -3.96 -6.05
N GLY A 308 33.41 -4.96 -6.33
CA GLY A 308 33.79 -6.03 -5.40
C GLY A 308 35.04 -5.72 -4.57
N MET A 309 35.50 -4.46 -4.57
CA MET A 309 36.62 -3.94 -3.77
C MET A 309 36.11 -3.23 -2.52
N GLU A 310 36.89 -3.14 -1.45
CA GLU A 310 36.43 -2.43 -0.25
C GLU A 310 36.39 -0.91 -0.45
N ARG A 311 37.37 -0.35 -1.18
CA ARG A 311 37.45 1.09 -1.43
C ARG A 311 37.38 1.43 -2.92
N HIS A 312 36.68 2.53 -3.20
CA HIS A 312 36.34 2.97 -4.56
C HIS A 312 36.86 4.39 -4.85
N SER A 313 37.86 4.84 -4.09
CA SER A 313 38.45 6.19 -4.17
C SER A 313 39.96 6.12 -4.48
N GLU A 314 40.65 7.26 -4.49
CA GLU A 314 42.11 7.34 -4.68
C GLU A 314 42.62 6.82 -6.05
N ARG A 315 41.85 7.06 -7.12
CA ARG A 315 42.12 6.61 -8.50
C ARG A 315 43.60 6.70 -8.90
N PHE A 316 44.23 7.86 -8.74
CA PHE A 316 45.61 8.07 -9.19
C PHE A 316 46.65 7.33 -8.35
N ARG A 317 46.44 7.23 -7.03
CA ARG A 317 47.31 6.43 -6.14
C ARG A 317 47.21 4.95 -6.49
N ARG A 318 45.99 4.43 -6.66
CA ARG A 318 45.74 3.04 -7.07
C ARG A 318 46.39 2.70 -8.41
N ARG A 319 46.32 3.62 -9.37
CA ARG A 319 47.04 3.47 -10.65
C ARG A 319 48.55 3.32 -10.45
N ALA A 320 49.16 4.11 -9.56
CA ALA A 320 50.58 4.01 -9.25
C ALA A 320 50.92 2.66 -8.60
N LEU A 321 50.06 2.16 -7.70
CA LEU A 321 50.25 0.85 -7.05
C LEU A 321 50.22 -0.30 -8.05
N VAL A 322 49.27 -0.30 -8.99
CA VAL A 322 49.21 -1.30 -10.08
C VAL A 322 50.50 -1.28 -10.90
N ARG A 323 50.99 -0.09 -11.26
CA ARG A 323 52.25 0.06 -12.00
C ARG A 323 53.44 -0.53 -11.22
N LEU A 324 53.60 -0.16 -9.96
CA LEU A 324 54.71 -0.64 -9.12
C LEU A 324 54.67 -2.16 -8.94
N TYR A 325 53.47 -2.72 -8.76
CA TYR A 325 53.26 -4.16 -8.68
C TYR A 325 53.66 -4.87 -9.98
N ALA A 326 53.17 -4.37 -11.13
CA ALA A 326 53.49 -4.93 -12.44
C ALA A 326 54.99 -4.83 -12.76
N GLU A 327 55.63 -3.68 -12.52
CA GLU A 327 57.08 -3.50 -12.73
C GLU A 327 57.90 -4.51 -11.91
N LYS A 328 57.54 -4.73 -10.63
CA LYS A 328 58.21 -5.71 -9.76
C LYS A 328 58.04 -7.14 -10.28
N ARG A 329 56.83 -7.52 -10.71
CA ARG A 329 56.54 -8.87 -11.22
C ARG A 329 57.23 -9.14 -12.55
N VAL A 330 57.12 -8.22 -13.51
CA VAL A 330 57.75 -8.33 -14.84
C VAL A 330 59.28 -8.34 -14.73
N GLY A 331 59.86 -7.58 -13.79
CA GLY A 331 61.30 -7.55 -13.56
C GLY A 331 61.89 -8.88 -13.08
N LEU A 332 61.08 -9.74 -12.44
CA LEU A 332 61.50 -11.06 -11.93
C LEU A 332 61.10 -12.22 -12.87
N LEU A 333 60.35 -11.94 -13.93
CA LEU A 333 59.79 -12.96 -14.82
C LEU A 333 60.86 -13.55 -15.75
N ASP A 334 60.92 -14.88 -15.83
CA ASP A 334 61.64 -15.57 -16.90
C ASP A 334 60.86 -15.44 -18.22
N LYS A 335 61.32 -14.50 -19.06
CA LYS A 335 60.69 -14.22 -20.36
C LYS A 335 60.76 -15.39 -21.34
N ALA A 336 61.80 -16.23 -21.26
CA ALA A 336 61.93 -17.36 -22.16
C ALA A 336 60.93 -18.46 -21.80
N GLN A 337 60.71 -18.68 -20.50
CA GLN A 337 59.66 -19.59 -20.05
C GLN A 337 58.26 -19.04 -20.35
N TRP A 338 58.02 -17.75 -20.11
CA TRP A 338 56.76 -17.09 -20.46
C TRP A 338 56.41 -17.25 -21.94
N GLN A 339 57.38 -17.06 -22.85
CA GLN A 339 57.17 -17.24 -24.28
C GLN A 339 56.76 -18.68 -24.65
N LYS A 340 57.40 -19.69 -24.03
CA LYS A 340 57.02 -21.10 -24.21
C LYS A 340 55.61 -21.39 -23.71
N ASP A 341 55.23 -20.79 -22.58
CA ASP A 341 53.88 -20.94 -22.04
C ASP A 341 52.85 -20.26 -22.96
N MET A 342 53.14 -19.06 -23.47
CA MET A 342 52.28 -18.40 -24.47
C MET A 342 52.07 -19.27 -25.71
N GLU A 343 53.13 -19.85 -26.27
CA GLU A 343 53.05 -20.75 -27.44
C GLU A 343 52.30 -22.05 -27.16
N ARG A 344 52.39 -22.57 -25.94
CA ARG A 344 51.66 -23.77 -25.52
C ARG A 344 50.17 -23.48 -25.41
N TRP A 345 49.81 -22.41 -24.73
CA TRP A 345 48.44 -22.12 -24.30
C TRP A 345 47.63 -21.31 -25.31
N SER A 346 48.28 -20.63 -26.26
CA SER A 346 47.59 -19.97 -27.39
C SER A 346 46.83 -20.93 -28.30
N LYS A 347 47.04 -22.24 -28.16
CA LYS A 347 46.35 -23.28 -28.94
C LYS A 347 44.93 -23.57 -28.44
N LEU A 348 44.57 -23.08 -27.26
CA LEU A 348 43.21 -23.23 -26.73
C LEU A 348 42.23 -22.36 -27.53
N ASP A 349 41.00 -22.83 -27.66
CA ASP A 349 39.94 -22.08 -28.34
C ASP A 349 39.31 -21.05 -27.39
N PHE A 350 39.71 -19.79 -27.54
CA PHE A 350 39.19 -18.67 -26.76
C PHE A 350 37.95 -18.02 -27.38
N SER A 351 37.34 -18.63 -28.40
CA SER A 351 36.20 -18.04 -29.10
C SER A 351 34.92 -18.03 -28.25
N ARG A 352 34.07 -17.03 -28.49
CA ARG A 352 32.77 -16.86 -27.84
C ARG A 352 31.74 -16.28 -28.81
N SER A 353 30.48 -16.68 -28.64
CA SER A 353 29.32 -16.05 -29.26
C SER A 353 28.51 -15.19 -28.28
N PHE A 354 27.83 -14.18 -28.82
CA PHE A 354 26.95 -13.27 -28.09
C PHE A 354 25.58 -13.27 -28.75
N ASN A 355 24.53 -13.07 -27.97
CA ASN A 355 23.16 -13.05 -28.47
C ASN A 355 22.45 -11.77 -28.03
N PRO A 356 21.74 -11.07 -28.94
CA PRO A 356 20.88 -9.97 -28.56
C PRO A 356 19.85 -10.39 -27.52
N ASN A 357 19.66 -9.55 -26.50
CA ASN A 357 18.71 -9.73 -25.42
C ASN A 357 18.02 -8.39 -25.14
N ASP A 358 17.32 -7.84 -26.14
CA ASP A 358 16.77 -6.48 -26.07
C ASP A 358 15.83 -6.30 -24.86
N GLN A 359 16.26 -5.46 -23.91
CA GLN A 359 15.48 -5.08 -22.72
C GLN A 359 15.04 -3.61 -22.80
N ARG A 360 15.16 -2.94 -23.95
CA ARG A 360 14.71 -1.54 -24.09
C ARG A 360 13.19 -1.48 -23.95
N ILE A 361 12.72 -0.43 -23.31
CA ILE A 361 11.28 -0.11 -23.25
C ILE A 361 11.09 1.08 -24.19
N PRO A 362 10.15 1.00 -25.15
CA PRO A 362 9.86 2.11 -26.05
C PRO A 362 9.58 3.40 -25.27
N GLU A 363 10.01 4.54 -25.83
CA GLU A 363 9.65 5.83 -25.25
C GLU A 363 8.13 6.04 -25.35
N PRO A 364 7.46 6.43 -24.26
CA PRO A 364 6.04 6.70 -24.27
C PRO A 364 5.73 7.95 -25.12
N PRO A 365 4.52 8.06 -25.68
CA PRO A 365 4.08 9.25 -26.41
C PRO A 365 4.20 10.52 -25.55
N ALA A 366 4.42 11.67 -26.20
CA ALA A 366 4.56 12.95 -25.52
C ALA A 366 3.32 13.30 -24.67
N GLU A 367 2.14 12.86 -25.11
CA GLU A 367 0.87 13.02 -24.40
C GLU A 367 0.91 12.34 -23.03
N ALA A 368 1.38 11.08 -22.97
CA ALA A 368 1.47 10.33 -21.72
C ALA A 368 2.49 10.95 -20.74
N ILE A 369 3.62 11.44 -21.26
CA ILE A 369 4.61 12.17 -20.45
C ILE A 369 3.98 13.45 -19.88
N ASN A 370 3.27 14.21 -20.71
CA ASN A 370 2.60 15.44 -20.30
C ASN A 370 1.49 15.17 -19.28
N GLU A 371 0.73 14.07 -19.40
CA GLU A 371 -0.26 13.68 -18.38
C GLU A 371 0.39 13.44 -17.01
N VAL A 372 1.51 12.73 -16.97
CA VAL A 372 2.25 12.53 -15.72
C VAL A 372 2.79 13.85 -15.17
N LEU A 373 3.33 14.73 -16.02
CA LEU A 373 3.80 16.06 -15.61
C LEU A 373 2.67 16.87 -14.95
N LYS A 374 1.46 16.85 -15.52
CA LYS A 374 0.27 17.48 -14.92
C LYS A 374 -0.06 16.89 -13.55
N ILE A 375 -0.04 15.55 -13.41
CA ILE A 375 -0.30 14.86 -12.13
C ILE A 375 0.66 15.35 -11.04
N ILE A 376 1.94 15.53 -11.36
CA ILE A 376 2.94 15.99 -10.40
C ILE A 376 2.98 17.52 -10.20
N GLY A 377 2.03 18.25 -10.80
CA GLY A 377 1.89 19.70 -10.71
C GLY A 377 2.98 20.46 -11.48
N LYS A 378 3.24 20.01 -12.72
CA LYS A 378 4.23 20.56 -13.66
C LYS A 378 3.55 20.81 -15.00
N ASP A 379 2.57 21.71 -15.01
CA ASP A 379 1.71 21.93 -16.18
C ASP A 379 2.42 22.71 -17.29
N ASN A 380 3.44 23.49 -16.93
CA ASN A 380 4.24 24.31 -17.85
C ASN A 380 5.75 24.05 -17.68
N PRO A 381 6.57 24.40 -18.69
CA PRO A 381 8.03 24.20 -18.64
C PRO A 381 8.72 24.98 -17.50
N ASP A 382 8.22 26.16 -17.12
CA ASP A 382 8.80 26.99 -16.06
C ASP A 382 8.69 26.34 -14.67
N GLU A 383 7.72 25.44 -14.50
CA GLU A 383 7.56 24.65 -13.29
C GLU A 383 8.50 23.44 -13.23
N GLU A 384 9.13 23.02 -14.35
CA GLU A 384 10.06 21.88 -14.42
C GLU A 384 11.37 22.17 -13.66
N LEU A 385 11.36 21.98 -12.34
CA LEU A 385 12.47 22.33 -11.45
C LEU A 385 13.75 21.53 -11.68
N ASN A 386 13.65 20.31 -12.24
CA ASN A 386 14.79 19.42 -12.50
C ASN A 386 15.73 19.24 -11.27
N CYS A 387 15.16 19.20 -10.07
CA CYS A 387 15.92 19.25 -8.81
C CYS A 387 16.66 17.95 -8.43
N GLY A 388 16.41 16.83 -9.11
CA GLY A 388 17.07 15.55 -8.81
C GLY A 388 16.58 14.79 -7.58
N ALA A 389 15.60 15.32 -6.84
CA ALA A 389 15.17 14.75 -5.56
C ALA A 389 14.48 13.38 -5.67
N CYS A 390 13.75 13.13 -6.76
CA CYS A 390 13.13 11.83 -7.05
C CYS A 390 14.13 10.80 -7.62
N GLY A 391 15.40 11.18 -7.81
CA GLY A 391 16.44 10.33 -8.36
C GLY A 391 16.68 10.50 -9.87
N TYR A 392 15.86 11.26 -10.59
CA TYR A 392 16.03 11.49 -12.04
C TYR A 392 16.60 12.88 -12.32
N GLN A 393 17.37 13.05 -13.40
CA GLN A 393 18.03 14.33 -13.69
C GLN A 393 17.04 15.40 -14.16
N SER A 394 15.94 15.00 -14.81
CA SER A 394 14.89 15.92 -15.23
C SER A 394 13.49 15.44 -14.85
N CYS A 395 12.57 16.41 -14.73
CA CYS A 395 11.15 16.15 -14.53
C CYS A 395 10.56 15.33 -15.68
N ARG A 396 11.02 15.56 -16.92
CA ARG A 396 10.62 14.79 -18.11
C ARG A 396 11.11 13.36 -18.10
N GLU A 397 12.37 13.12 -17.71
CA GLU A 397 12.92 11.77 -17.57
C GLU A 397 12.15 10.98 -16.50
N PHE A 398 11.85 11.63 -15.37
CA PHE A 398 11.00 11.03 -14.33
C PHE A 398 9.61 10.71 -14.87
N ALA A 399 8.96 11.66 -15.55
CA ALA A 399 7.62 11.47 -16.11
C ALA A 399 7.57 10.34 -17.16
N SER A 400 8.57 10.25 -18.05
CA SER A 400 8.73 9.13 -18.99
C SER A 400 8.88 7.80 -18.23
N THR A 401 9.67 7.77 -17.15
CA THR A 401 9.89 6.54 -16.38
C THR A 401 8.65 6.09 -15.60
N VAL A 402 7.84 7.04 -15.11
CA VAL A 402 6.53 6.76 -14.51
C VAL A 402 5.56 6.23 -15.57
N ALA A 403 5.51 6.84 -16.76
CA ALA A 403 4.67 6.37 -17.87
C ALA A 403 5.08 4.96 -18.36
N LYS A 404 6.36 4.59 -18.25
CA LYS A 404 6.87 3.24 -18.50
C LYS A 404 6.53 2.23 -17.38
N GLY A 405 5.93 2.67 -16.27
CA GLY A 405 5.57 1.82 -15.13
C GLY A 405 6.74 1.39 -14.24
N LEU A 406 7.90 2.05 -14.35
CA LEU A 406 9.09 1.76 -13.55
C LEU A 406 9.22 2.65 -12.30
N ALA A 407 8.46 3.75 -12.25
CA ALA A 407 8.46 4.70 -11.15
C ALA A 407 7.02 5.10 -10.79
N VAL A 408 6.86 5.74 -9.63
CA VAL A 408 5.56 6.23 -9.16
C VAL A 408 5.60 7.75 -8.90
N PRO A 409 4.49 8.48 -9.13
CA PRO A 409 4.41 9.92 -8.86
C PRO A 409 4.82 10.31 -7.44
N GLU A 410 4.57 9.45 -6.46
CA GLU A 410 4.93 9.58 -5.04
C GLU A 410 6.44 9.60 -4.78
N MET A 411 7.29 9.43 -5.79
CA MET A 411 8.71 9.72 -5.66
C MET A 411 9.02 11.23 -5.75
N CYS A 412 8.11 12.02 -6.33
CA CYS A 412 8.27 13.46 -6.46
C CYS A 412 8.01 14.16 -5.12
N HIS A 413 9.03 14.85 -4.59
CA HIS A 413 8.91 15.54 -3.31
C HIS A 413 7.86 16.66 -3.32
N THR A 414 7.79 17.43 -4.41
CA THR A 414 6.81 18.54 -4.53
C THR A 414 5.38 18.03 -4.61
N PHE A 415 5.16 16.93 -5.35
CA PHE A 415 3.86 16.26 -5.42
C PHE A 415 3.39 15.78 -4.05
N ASN A 416 4.27 15.13 -3.28
CA ASN A 416 3.93 14.68 -1.93
C ASN A 416 3.60 15.82 -0.98
N LEU A 417 4.37 16.92 -1.02
CA LEU A 417 4.12 18.06 -0.16
C LEU A 417 2.73 18.67 -0.43
N ARG A 418 2.39 18.85 -1.72
CA ARG A 418 1.08 19.35 -2.13
C ARG A 418 -0.05 18.41 -1.71
N ASN A 419 0.04 17.13 -2.03
CA ASN A 419 -0.98 16.15 -1.64
C ASN A 419 -1.17 16.06 -0.13
N LYS A 420 -0.09 16.16 0.66
CA LYS A 420 -0.18 16.19 2.13
C LYS A 420 -0.94 17.43 2.61
N GLN A 421 -0.70 18.60 2.03
CA GLN A 421 -1.41 19.82 2.39
C GLN A 421 -2.91 19.71 2.05
N GLU A 422 -3.25 19.26 0.84
CA GLU A 422 -4.63 19.04 0.40
C GLU A 422 -5.35 18.00 1.28
N TYR A 423 -4.66 16.92 1.65
CA TYR A 423 -5.18 15.91 2.57
C TYR A 423 -5.44 16.47 3.98
N ILE A 424 -4.52 17.26 4.53
CA ILE A 424 -4.69 17.92 5.84
C ILE A 424 -5.89 18.86 5.82
N GLU A 425 -6.09 19.61 4.73
CA GLU A 425 -7.25 20.50 4.58
C GLU A 425 -8.56 19.71 4.52
N THR A 426 -8.59 18.63 3.73
CA THR A 426 -9.75 17.74 3.63
C THR A 426 -10.08 17.13 4.99
N LEU A 427 -9.07 16.66 5.72
CA LEU A 427 -9.24 16.09 7.06
C LEU A 427 -9.78 17.12 8.06
N ARG A 428 -9.32 18.38 7.99
CA ARG A 428 -9.85 19.48 8.80
C ARG A 428 -11.32 19.75 8.49
N GLN A 429 -11.71 19.77 7.21
CA GLN A 429 -13.10 19.95 6.82
C GLN A 429 -13.99 18.80 7.32
N THR A 430 -13.53 17.55 7.17
CA THR A 430 -14.24 16.37 7.66
C THR A 430 -14.39 16.38 9.18
N ASN A 431 -13.33 16.75 9.92
CA ASN A 431 -13.40 16.88 11.38
C ASN A 431 -14.36 17.98 11.84
N ARG A 432 -14.45 19.11 11.11
CA ARG A 432 -15.44 20.17 11.39
C ARG A 432 -16.87 19.65 11.21
N LYS A 433 -17.16 19.00 10.06
CA LYS A 433 -18.47 18.39 9.80
C LYS A 433 -18.84 17.34 10.85
N LEU A 434 -17.87 16.51 11.26
CA LEU A 434 -18.08 15.51 12.31
C LEU A 434 -18.42 16.16 13.66
N ALA A 435 -17.73 17.25 14.03
CA ALA A 435 -18.02 17.99 15.26
C ALA A 435 -19.42 18.63 15.25
N GLU A 436 -19.81 19.24 14.13
CA GLU A 436 -21.16 19.79 13.94
C GLU A 436 -22.23 18.70 14.03
N THR A 437 -22.01 17.56 13.36
CA THR A 437 -22.93 16.41 13.38
C THR A 437 -23.05 15.83 14.80
N LYS A 438 -21.93 15.70 15.53
CA LYS A 438 -21.94 15.22 16.91
C LYS A 438 -22.68 16.17 17.85
N LYS A 439 -22.54 17.49 17.65
CA LYS A 439 -23.28 18.50 18.41
C LYS A 439 -24.78 18.41 18.14
N ALA A 440 -25.17 18.37 16.86
CA ALA A 440 -26.57 18.24 16.47
C ALA A 440 -27.21 16.94 17.01
N LEU A 441 -26.47 15.83 17.00
CA LEU A 441 -26.94 14.56 17.57
C LEU A 441 -27.15 14.66 19.09
N LYS A 442 -26.23 15.32 19.81
CA LYS A 442 -26.36 15.53 21.25
C LYS A 442 -27.56 16.41 21.59
N ASP A 443 -27.74 17.52 20.88
CA ASP A 443 -28.87 18.43 21.08
C ASP A 443 -30.20 17.71 20.80
N SER A 444 -30.26 16.86 19.77
CA SER A 444 -31.42 16.03 19.45
C SER A 444 -31.69 14.96 20.53
N GLN A 445 -30.66 14.34 21.10
CA GLN A 445 -30.80 13.40 22.21
C GLN A 445 -31.34 14.07 23.48
N GLU A 446 -30.84 15.26 23.82
CA GLU A 446 -31.32 16.03 24.98
C GLU A 446 -32.79 16.44 24.80
N LEU A 447 -33.19 16.85 23.59
CA LEU A 447 -34.59 17.16 23.28
C LEU A 447 -35.49 15.93 23.43
N ALA A 448 -35.08 14.78 22.86
CA ALA A 448 -35.84 13.53 22.95
C ALA A 448 -35.97 13.02 24.39
N MET A 449 -34.94 13.20 25.24
CA MET A 449 -35.02 12.88 26.66
C MET A 449 -36.05 13.75 27.39
N ARG A 450 -36.06 15.06 27.15
CA ARG A 450 -37.03 15.98 27.76
C ARG A 450 -38.47 15.67 27.34
N GLU A 451 -38.70 15.40 26.05
CA GLU A 451 -40.02 15.00 25.57
C GLU A 451 -40.52 13.72 26.23
N LYS A 452 -39.62 12.75 26.43
CA LYS A 452 -39.94 11.49 27.12
C LYS A 452 -40.28 11.72 28.60
N GLU A 453 -39.52 12.55 29.31
CA GLU A 453 -39.78 12.88 30.72
C GLU A 453 -41.14 13.60 30.89
N MET A 454 -41.44 14.56 30.03
CA MET A 454 -42.75 15.25 30.06
C MET A 454 -43.91 14.30 29.80
N ALA A 455 -43.77 13.38 28.84
CA ALA A 455 -44.79 12.38 28.54
C ALA A 455 -45.02 11.41 29.73
N GLN A 456 -43.96 11.02 30.42
CA GLN A 456 -44.06 10.16 31.62
C GLN A 456 -44.74 10.90 32.78
N SER A 457 -44.32 12.13 33.08
CA SER A 457 -44.92 12.92 34.16
C SER A 457 -46.41 13.21 33.93
N ALA A 458 -46.84 13.44 32.69
CA ALA A 458 -48.25 13.61 32.35
C ALA A 458 -49.06 12.32 32.58
N SER A 459 -48.48 11.17 32.24
CA SER A 459 -49.09 9.85 32.47
C SER A 459 -49.26 9.57 33.97
N ASP A 460 -48.24 9.86 34.78
CA ASP A 460 -48.28 9.64 36.23
C ASP A 460 -49.30 10.54 36.93
N MET A 461 -49.41 11.81 36.50
CA MET A 461 -50.43 12.73 37.00
C MET A 461 -51.84 12.21 36.69
N MET A 462 -52.09 11.76 35.46
CA MET A 462 -53.39 11.20 35.06
C MET A 462 -53.75 9.97 35.89
N HIS A 463 -52.80 9.06 36.10
CA HIS A 463 -53.00 7.84 36.89
C HIS A 463 -53.43 8.17 38.33
N ASN A 464 -52.70 9.09 39.00
CA ASN A 464 -52.99 9.48 40.38
C ASN A 464 -54.36 10.17 40.55
N MET A 465 -54.79 10.96 39.56
CA MET A 465 -56.11 11.61 39.59
C MET A 465 -57.26 10.60 39.48
N LEU A 466 -57.13 9.60 38.60
CA LEU A 466 -58.17 8.58 38.39
C LEU A 466 -58.36 7.66 39.61
N GLU A 467 -57.28 7.32 40.30
CA GLU A 467 -57.30 6.47 41.51
C GLU A 467 -58.05 7.09 42.69
N LYS A 468 -58.06 8.41 42.83
CA LYS A 468 -58.70 9.10 43.95
C LYS A 468 -60.20 9.36 43.77
N LEU A 469 -60.78 8.97 42.63
CA LEU A 469 -62.21 9.17 42.37
C LEU A 469 -63.06 8.12 43.11
N PRO A 470 -64.10 8.54 43.86
CA PRO A 470 -65.00 7.62 44.55
C PRO A 470 -65.97 6.89 43.60
N THR A 471 -66.02 7.31 42.33
CA THR A 471 -66.78 6.65 41.27
C THR A 471 -65.92 5.66 40.52
N GLY A 472 -66.50 4.54 40.08
CA GLY A 472 -65.79 3.58 39.24
C GLY A 472 -65.48 4.19 37.88
N VAL A 473 -64.21 4.17 37.47
CA VAL A 473 -63.78 4.61 36.15
C VAL A 473 -63.06 3.46 35.46
N VAL A 474 -63.45 3.19 34.21
CA VAL A 474 -62.77 2.23 33.34
C VAL A 474 -62.59 2.82 31.95
N ILE A 475 -61.40 2.63 31.38
CA ILE A 475 -61.05 3.03 30.02
C ILE A 475 -60.69 1.77 29.25
N VAL A 476 -61.28 1.57 28.08
CA VAL A 476 -61.05 0.38 27.26
C VAL A 476 -60.66 0.73 25.83
N ASP A 477 -59.93 -0.17 25.17
CA ASP A 477 -59.59 -0.07 23.77
C ASP A 477 -60.72 -0.57 22.84
N ASN A 478 -60.48 -0.55 21.53
CA ASN A 478 -61.42 -1.01 20.50
C ASN A 478 -61.72 -2.52 20.54
N ASN A 479 -60.94 -3.31 21.29
CA ASN A 479 -61.15 -4.73 21.51
C ASN A 479 -61.81 -5.01 22.88
N LEU A 480 -62.24 -3.96 23.60
CA LEU A 480 -62.77 -4.02 24.96
C LEU A 480 -61.74 -4.52 25.99
N LYS A 481 -60.44 -4.34 25.73
CA LYS A 481 -59.39 -4.56 26.73
C LYS A 481 -59.26 -3.33 27.61
N ILE A 482 -59.19 -3.54 28.92
CA ILE A 482 -59.03 -2.46 29.90
C ILE A 482 -57.63 -1.84 29.74
N LEU A 483 -57.58 -0.56 29.39
CA LEU A 483 -56.36 0.25 29.35
C LEU A 483 -56.03 0.82 30.73
N HIS A 484 -57.06 1.19 31.48
CA HIS A 484 -56.94 1.71 32.84
C HIS A 484 -58.25 1.51 33.58
N SER A 485 -58.20 1.16 34.87
CA SER A 485 -59.34 1.25 35.77
C SER A 485 -58.89 1.65 37.17
N ASN A 486 -59.78 2.30 37.93
CA ASN A 486 -59.49 2.72 39.30
C ASN A 486 -59.99 1.71 40.34
N GLN A 487 -59.51 1.83 41.57
CA GLN A 487 -59.92 0.94 42.67
C GLN A 487 -61.44 0.91 42.91
N SER A 488 -62.12 2.04 42.71
CA SER A 488 -63.58 2.13 42.83
C SER A 488 -64.31 1.24 41.82
N PHE A 489 -63.81 1.14 40.58
CA PHE A 489 -64.37 0.23 39.57
C PHE A 489 -64.18 -1.24 39.98
N ILE A 490 -62.97 -1.60 40.43
CA ILE A 490 -62.67 -2.97 40.90
C ILE A 490 -63.60 -3.35 42.06
N ASN A 491 -63.83 -2.42 42.98
CA ASN A 491 -64.74 -2.64 44.12
C ASN A 491 -66.20 -2.82 43.70
N ILE A 492 -66.67 -2.11 42.67
CA ILE A 492 -68.05 -2.20 42.16
C ILE A 492 -68.30 -3.53 41.44
N ILE A 493 -67.30 -4.07 40.73
CA ILE A 493 -67.47 -5.33 39.98
C ILE A 493 -67.49 -6.57 40.88
N GLY A 494 -66.82 -6.54 42.05
CA GLY A 494 -66.91 -7.60 43.06
C GLY A 494 -65.60 -8.33 43.37
N GLU A 495 -65.67 -9.43 44.13
CA GLU A 495 -64.49 -10.16 44.64
C GLU A 495 -63.66 -10.86 43.55
N ASP A 496 -64.30 -11.30 42.47
CA ASP A 496 -63.60 -11.89 41.32
C ASP A 496 -62.68 -10.87 40.64
N ALA A 497 -63.13 -9.62 40.49
CA ALA A 497 -62.33 -8.54 39.94
C ALA A 497 -61.17 -8.13 40.89
N LYS A 498 -61.39 -8.16 42.22
CA LYS A 498 -60.33 -7.91 43.22
C LYS A 498 -59.22 -8.95 43.14
N SER A 499 -59.60 -10.22 43.04
CA SER A 499 -58.64 -11.34 42.95
C SER A 499 -57.77 -11.23 41.70
N ILE A 500 -58.34 -10.78 40.58
CA ILE A 500 -57.58 -10.53 39.34
C ILE A 500 -56.71 -9.26 39.49
N ALA A 501 -57.22 -8.23 40.16
CA ALA A 501 -56.50 -6.98 40.37
C ALA A 501 -55.26 -7.14 41.27
N ASP A 502 -55.28 -8.08 42.22
CA ASP A 502 -54.12 -8.42 43.06
C ASP A 502 -52.93 -8.95 42.23
N ILE A 503 -53.20 -9.58 41.08
CA ILE A 503 -52.19 -10.09 40.14
C ILE A 503 -51.88 -9.05 39.05
N ILE A 504 -52.90 -8.32 38.58
CA ILE A 504 -52.83 -7.33 37.51
C ILE A 504 -53.42 -6.00 38.02
N PRO A 505 -52.58 -5.10 38.58
CA PRO A 505 -53.05 -3.83 39.12
C PRO A 505 -53.86 -3.03 38.09
N GLY A 506 -55.04 -2.54 38.49
CA GLY A 506 -55.93 -1.77 37.61
C GLY A 506 -56.55 -2.56 36.46
N LEU A 507 -56.45 -3.90 36.47
CA LEU A 507 -56.98 -4.83 35.44
C LEU A 507 -56.48 -4.54 34.03
N VAL A 508 -55.31 -3.91 33.87
CA VAL A 508 -54.76 -3.51 32.56
C VAL A 508 -54.53 -4.75 31.69
N GLY A 509 -55.20 -4.80 30.53
CA GLY A 509 -55.18 -5.90 29.57
C GLY A 509 -56.27 -6.97 29.78
N ALA A 510 -57.07 -6.87 30.86
CA ALA A 510 -58.21 -7.76 31.07
C ALA A 510 -59.33 -7.49 30.05
N ASP A 511 -60.11 -8.52 29.72
CA ASP A 511 -61.24 -8.39 28.80
C ASP A 511 -62.48 -7.93 29.56
N LEU A 512 -63.09 -6.81 29.15
CA LEU A 512 -64.30 -6.32 29.82
C LEU A 512 -65.45 -7.33 29.74
N LYS A 513 -65.48 -8.19 28.71
CA LYS A 513 -66.52 -9.22 28.52
C LYS A 513 -66.52 -10.29 29.61
N THR A 514 -65.38 -10.51 30.27
CA THR A 514 -65.28 -11.50 31.35
C THR A 514 -65.69 -10.94 32.70
N LEU A 515 -65.76 -9.61 32.82
CA LEU A 515 -66.04 -8.90 34.07
C LEU A 515 -67.47 -8.37 34.15
N MET A 516 -68.15 -8.20 33.01
CA MET A 516 -69.48 -7.60 32.93
C MET A 516 -70.41 -8.38 32.01
N PRO A 517 -71.73 -8.34 32.21
CA PRO A 517 -72.68 -9.10 31.40
C PRO A 517 -72.88 -8.46 30.02
N PHE A 518 -73.41 -9.25 29.07
CA PHE A 518 -73.58 -8.87 27.66
C PHE A 518 -74.27 -7.52 27.44
N ASN A 519 -75.32 -7.25 28.21
CA ASN A 519 -76.07 -6.00 28.14
C ASN A 519 -75.22 -4.76 28.42
N ILE A 520 -74.21 -4.84 29.30
CA ILE A 520 -73.38 -3.69 29.64
C ILE A 520 -72.23 -3.54 28.64
N TYR A 521 -71.44 -4.58 28.36
CA TYR A 521 -70.31 -4.42 27.42
C TYR A 521 -70.77 -4.18 25.97
N ASN A 522 -72.00 -4.59 25.60
CA ASN A 522 -72.57 -4.24 24.31
C ASN A 522 -72.78 -2.72 24.18
N MET A 523 -73.04 -2.01 25.29
CA MET A 523 -73.10 -0.56 25.28
C MET A 523 -71.72 0.06 25.00
N PHE A 524 -70.63 -0.48 25.56
CA PHE A 524 -69.27 -0.05 25.20
C PHE A 524 -69.00 -0.27 23.70
N THR A 525 -69.45 -1.40 23.16
CA THR A 525 -69.33 -1.72 21.73
C THR A 525 -70.12 -0.73 20.86
N PHE A 526 -71.33 -0.35 21.30
CA PHE A 526 -72.15 0.65 20.63
C PHE A 526 -71.47 2.02 20.62
N VAL A 527 -71.01 2.52 21.78
CA VAL A 527 -70.33 3.82 21.88
C VAL A 527 -69.04 3.84 21.04
N LEU A 528 -68.28 2.74 21.00
CA LEU A 528 -67.08 2.64 20.17
C LEU A 528 -67.35 2.65 18.66
N LYS A 529 -68.55 2.25 18.21
CA LYS A 529 -68.93 2.17 16.79
C LYS A 529 -69.68 3.41 16.33
N GLU A 530 -70.69 3.83 17.08
CA GLU A 530 -71.60 4.91 16.70
C GLU A 530 -71.11 6.28 17.18
N ASP A 531 -70.11 6.34 18.07
CA ASP A 531 -69.55 7.59 18.62
C ASP A 531 -70.58 8.41 19.42
N GLU A 532 -71.73 7.82 19.77
CA GLU A 532 -72.79 8.41 20.58
C GLU A 532 -72.64 7.98 22.05
N PRO A 533 -72.62 8.93 23.01
CA PRO A 533 -72.49 8.59 24.43
C PRO A 533 -73.77 7.95 24.97
N VAL A 534 -73.62 6.97 25.86
CA VAL A 534 -74.75 6.47 26.65
C VAL A 534 -74.74 7.16 28.00
N VAL A 535 -75.77 7.94 28.28
CA VAL A 535 -75.87 8.74 29.50
C VAL A 535 -76.82 8.08 30.49
N SER A 536 -76.38 7.94 31.74
CA SER A 536 -77.19 7.62 32.92
C SER A 536 -78.18 6.47 32.72
N LYS A 537 -77.69 5.30 32.30
CA LYS A 537 -78.52 4.09 32.29
C LYS A 537 -78.39 3.33 33.59
N ASP A 538 -79.54 3.07 34.20
CA ASP A 538 -79.63 2.27 35.41
C ASP A 538 -79.68 0.80 35.06
N PHE A 539 -78.83 0.02 35.72
CA PHE A 539 -78.73 -1.41 35.54
C PHE A 539 -78.64 -2.12 36.88
N ARG A 540 -79.36 -3.24 37.01
CA ARG A 540 -79.31 -4.07 38.21
C ARG A 540 -78.21 -5.11 38.04
N PHE A 541 -77.12 -4.95 38.77
CA PHE A 541 -75.98 -5.85 38.74
C PHE A 541 -75.86 -6.50 40.12
N GLU A 542 -76.05 -7.83 40.15
CA GLU A 542 -76.22 -8.59 41.39
C GLU A 542 -77.31 -7.98 42.31
N ASP A 543 -76.95 -7.63 43.55
CA ASP A 543 -77.85 -7.02 44.53
C ASP A 543 -77.84 -5.48 44.50
N ASN A 544 -77.01 -4.85 43.65
CA ASN A 544 -76.85 -3.39 43.57
C ASN A 544 -77.51 -2.79 42.31
N MET A 545 -77.86 -1.50 42.39
CA MET A 545 -78.34 -0.69 41.28
C MET A 545 -77.21 0.23 40.85
N LEU A 546 -76.71 0.05 39.63
CA LEU A 546 -75.59 0.81 39.08
C LEU A 546 -76.10 1.82 38.05
N ASN A 547 -75.61 3.05 38.13
CA ASN A 547 -75.78 4.06 37.10
C ASN A 547 -74.51 4.12 36.25
N ILE A 548 -74.63 3.87 34.94
CA ILE A 548 -73.50 3.78 34.02
C ILE A 548 -73.62 4.88 32.95
N SER A 549 -72.53 5.63 32.78
CA SER A 549 -72.35 6.59 31.69
C SER A 549 -71.10 6.22 30.88
N ILE A 550 -71.24 6.02 29.58
CA ILE A 550 -70.16 5.59 28.67
C ILE A 550 -69.99 6.65 27.58
N PHE A 551 -68.76 7.08 27.34
CA PHE A 551 -68.43 8.14 26.38
C PHE A 551 -67.18 7.80 25.55
N PRO A 552 -67.09 8.25 24.29
CA PRO A 552 -65.90 8.08 23.47
C PRO A 552 -64.80 9.04 23.92
N ILE A 553 -63.56 8.55 24.08
CA ILE A 553 -62.37 9.39 24.35
C ILE A 553 -61.61 9.64 23.05
N ARG A 554 -61.48 8.61 22.21
CA ARG A 554 -60.92 8.70 20.88
C ARG A 554 -61.73 7.83 19.94
N LYS A 555 -62.36 8.46 18.95
CA LYS A 555 -63.25 7.82 17.97
C LYS A 555 -62.69 6.49 17.46
N ASN A 556 -63.49 5.43 17.56
CA ASN A 556 -63.20 4.06 17.14
C ASN A 556 -61.94 3.42 17.75
N LYS A 557 -61.35 4.02 18.80
CA LYS A 557 -60.10 3.53 19.42
C LYS A 557 -60.20 3.36 20.92
N ILE A 558 -60.81 4.31 21.63
CA ILE A 558 -60.85 4.32 23.10
C ILE A 558 -62.19 4.89 23.56
N CYS A 559 -62.86 4.20 24.48
CA CYS A 559 -64.01 4.72 25.21
C CYS A 559 -63.77 4.63 26.72
N GLY A 560 -64.37 5.55 27.47
CA GLY A 560 -64.35 5.58 28.91
C GLY A 560 -65.76 5.36 29.47
N ALA A 561 -65.84 4.82 30.68
CA ALA A 561 -67.08 4.72 31.41
C ALA A 561 -66.91 5.15 32.86
N ILE A 562 -67.95 5.80 33.37
CA ILE A 562 -68.12 6.14 34.77
C ILE A 562 -69.29 5.32 35.30
N ILE A 563 -69.03 4.56 36.37
CA ILE A 563 -69.99 3.67 37.02
C ILE A 563 -70.18 4.16 38.45
N ARG A 564 -71.43 4.36 38.84
CA ARG A 564 -71.82 4.80 40.19
C ARG A 564 -72.74 3.78 40.83
N ASP A 565 -72.55 3.48 42.10
CA ASP A 565 -73.45 2.64 42.88
C ASP A 565 -74.51 3.51 43.58
N LEU A 566 -75.79 3.26 43.27
CA LEU A 566 -76.93 4.03 43.76
C LEU A 566 -77.27 3.72 45.24
N PHE A 567 -76.71 2.66 45.82
CA PHE A 567 -76.86 2.35 47.25
C PHE A 567 -75.79 2.99 48.15
N SER A 568 -74.82 3.72 47.59
CA SER A 568 -73.82 4.45 48.36
C SER A 568 -74.44 5.64 49.13
N PRO A 569 -74.09 5.88 50.41
CA PRO A 569 -74.67 6.94 51.24
C PRO A 569 -74.54 8.35 50.65
N GLU A 570 -73.49 8.59 49.87
CA GLU A 570 -73.20 9.87 49.22
C GLU A 570 -74.15 10.16 48.04
N VAL A 571 -74.70 9.11 47.41
CA VAL A 571 -75.55 9.22 46.20
C VAL A 571 -77.03 9.39 46.55
N GLN A 572 -77.49 8.86 47.69
CA GLN A 572 -78.89 8.96 48.11
C GLN A 572 -79.38 10.41 48.35
N GLY A 573 -78.49 11.31 48.78
CA GLY A 573 -78.83 12.72 49.01
C GLY A 573 -79.06 13.50 47.70
N GLU A 574 -78.18 13.32 46.71
CA GLU A 574 -78.23 14.02 45.42
C GLU A 574 -79.40 13.55 44.53
N GLU A 575 -79.72 12.26 44.55
CA GLU A 575 -80.75 11.71 43.66
C GLU A 575 -82.18 12.07 44.10
N VAL A 576 -82.44 12.15 45.41
CA VAL A 576 -83.74 12.64 45.93
C VAL A 576 -83.96 14.08 45.51
N THR A 577 -82.94 14.94 45.58
CA THR A 577 -83.03 16.33 45.13
C THR A 577 -83.23 16.47 43.62
N ASN A 578 -82.59 15.61 42.82
CA ASN A 578 -82.75 15.63 41.37
C ASN A 578 -84.14 15.14 40.92
N ARG A 579 -84.66 14.05 41.50
CA ARG A 579 -86.03 13.58 41.18
C ARG A 579 -87.12 14.56 41.61
N VAL A 580 -86.93 15.27 42.72
CA VAL A 580 -87.85 16.35 43.13
C VAL A 580 -87.79 17.51 42.16
N SER A 581 -86.59 17.90 41.71
CA SER A 581 -86.40 19.00 40.74
C SER A 581 -87.00 18.67 39.37
N GLU A 582 -86.85 17.44 38.89
CA GLU A 582 -87.42 16.99 37.60
C GLU A 582 -88.96 16.99 37.61
N VAL A 583 -89.59 16.62 38.74
CA VAL A 583 -91.05 16.70 38.91
C VAL A 583 -91.54 18.16 39.01
N ILE A 584 -90.74 19.05 39.61
CA ILE A 584 -91.03 20.49 39.65
C ILE A 584 -90.96 21.10 38.24
N GLU A 585 -89.94 20.76 37.45
CA GLU A 585 -89.80 21.22 36.06
C GLU A 585 -90.96 20.77 35.18
N LYS A 586 -91.38 19.50 35.27
CA LYS A 586 -92.53 18.97 34.51
C LYS A 586 -93.85 19.68 34.84
N ASN A 587 -94.05 20.07 36.10
CA ASN A 587 -95.24 20.85 36.49
C ASN A 587 -95.17 22.31 35.99
N LEU A 588 -93.99 22.93 36.05
CA LEU A 588 -93.76 24.29 35.52
C LEU A 588 -93.97 24.37 34.01
N GLU A 589 -93.48 23.39 33.23
CA GLU A 589 -93.73 23.31 31.79
C GLU A 589 -95.22 23.19 31.45
N MET A 590 -95.96 22.40 32.23
CA MET A 590 -97.40 22.21 32.03
C MET A 590 -98.17 23.51 32.28
N VAL A 591 -97.79 24.27 33.32
CA VAL A 591 -98.37 25.58 33.64
C VAL A 591 -98.03 26.61 32.56
N GLN A 592 -96.80 26.63 32.05
CA GLN A 592 -96.39 27.53 30.96
C GLN A 592 -97.14 27.25 29.66
N LYS A 593 -97.40 25.98 29.31
CA LYS A 593 -98.22 25.62 28.15
C LYS A 593 -99.67 26.11 28.28
N ILE A 594 -100.25 26.04 29.47
CA ILE A 594 -101.60 26.58 29.74
C ILE A 594 -101.60 28.11 29.63
N GLY A 595 -100.58 28.79 30.17
CA GLY A 595 -100.41 30.23 30.06
C GLY A 595 -100.22 30.72 28.62
N PHE A 596 -99.45 29.98 27.81
CA PHE A 596 -99.23 30.29 26.40
C PHE A 596 -100.52 30.19 25.58
N LEU A 597 -101.30 29.11 25.75
CA LEU A 597 -102.58 28.92 25.05
C LEU A 597 -103.63 29.98 25.43
N LEU A 598 -103.64 30.41 26.69
CA LEU A 598 -104.51 31.50 27.15
C LEU A 598 -104.08 32.88 26.61
N GLY A 599 -102.77 33.13 26.51
CA GLY A 599 -102.21 34.36 25.94
C GLY A 599 -102.43 34.47 24.43
N GLU A 600 -102.25 33.37 23.71
CA GLU A 600 -102.50 33.29 22.26
C GLU A 600 -103.98 33.53 21.94
N GLY A 601 -104.89 32.89 22.68
CA GLY A 601 -106.33 33.13 22.54
C GLY A 601 -106.76 34.57 22.85
N ALA A 602 -106.17 35.21 23.87
CA ALA A 602 -106.46 36.60 24.19
C ALA A 602 -105.95 37.58 23.11
N SER A 603 -104.74 37.35 22.58
CA SER A 603 -104.14 38.18 21.53
C SER A 603 -104.87 38.04 20.19
N GLU A 604 -105.30 36.84 19.81
CA GLU A 604 -106.13 36.64 18.61
C GLU A 604 -107.48 37.35 18.74
N THR A 605 -108.10 37.28 19.92
CA THR A 605 -109.37 37.96 20.21
C THR A 605 -109.20 39.49 20.15
N GLU A 606 -108.10 40.04 20.66
CA GLU A 606 -107.79 41.46 20.61
C GLU A 606 -107.52 41.96 19.19
N GLN A 607 -106.75 41.22 18.37
CA GLN A 607 -106.54 41.53 16.96
C GLN A 607 -107.84 41.49 16.16
N MET A 608 -108.70 40.49 16.41
CA MET A 608 -109.99 40.36 15.75
C MET A 608 -110.93 41.51 16.12
N LEU A 609 -110.99 41.89 17.40
CA LEU A 609 -111.77 43.03 17.88
C LEU A 609 -111.26 44.36 17.32
N ASN A 610 -109.94 44.59 17.28
CA ASN A 610 -109.35 45.80 16.71
C ASN A 610 -109.56 45.89 15.19
N SER A 611 -109.49 44.77 14.47
CA SER A 611 -109.83 44.69 13.03
C SER A 611 -111.29 45.07 12.76
N ILE A 612 -112.22 44.61 13.60
CA ILE A 612 -113.64 44.97 13.51
C ILE A 612 -113.86 46.45 13.84
N ILE A 613 -113.16 46.99 14.85
CA ILE A 613 -113.23 48.41 15.23
C ILE A 613 -112.69 49.31 14.11
N GLU A 614 -111.59 48.96 13.45
CA GLU A 614 -111.05 49.71 12.30
C GLU A 614 -111.97 49.66 11.07
N SER A 615 -112.58 48.49 10.80
CA SER A 615 -113.57 48.31 9.74
C SER A 615 -114.81 49.18 9.95
N TYR A 616 -115.29 49.30 11.19
CA TYR A 616 -116.41 50.19 11.54
C TYR A 616 -116.04 51.67 11.51
N LYS A 617 -114.81 52.06 11.90
CA LYS A 617 -114.35 53.46 11.81
C LYS A 617 -114.18 53.93 10.36
N LYS A 618 -113.75 53.06 9.43
CA LYS A 618 -113.64 53.40 8.00
C LYS A 618 -114.98 53.58 7.28
N ARG A 619 -116.09 53.05 7.78
CA ARG A 619 -117.43 53.22 7.19
C ARG A 619 -118.15 54.52 7.57
N ARG A 620 -117.62 55.34 8.48
CA ARG A 620 -118.29 56.55 8.99
C ARG A 620 -117.78 57.88 8.42
N VAL A 621 -116.83 57.89 7.47
CA VAL A 621 -116.16 59.13 6.98
C VAL A 621 -116.36 59.38 5.46
N THR A 622 -117.17 58.59 4.75
CA THR A 622 -117.55 58.89 3.35
C THR A 622 -119.01 58.59 3.06
N ARG A 623 -119.88 59.28 3.79
CA ARG A 623 -121.17 59.74 3.26
C ARG A 623 -121.19 61.25 3.31
#